data_AF-A0A392MAQ6-F1
#
_entry.id   AF-A0A392MAQ6-F1
#
_cell.length_a   1.000
_cell.length_b   1.000
_cell.length_c   1.000
_cell.angle_alpha   90.00
_cell.angle_beta   90.00
_cell.angle_gamma   90.00
#
_symmetry.space_group_name_H-M   'P 1'
#
loop_
_entity.id
_entity.type
_entity.pdbx_description
1 polymer ?
#
loop_
_entity_poly.entity_id
_entity_poly.type
_entity_poly.pdbx_seq_one_letter_code
_entity_poly.pdbx_strand_id
1 'polypeptide(L)'
;MVVDALVLANDYLQISSSIQDPAEYWKLDDSIIKTIETSPCPELKEARELILRIRRRNLYQACLYQLLFCNFCNEYAVPRDIMDNFKKVTPHDIVCSQKNGGVMLKEEDVAVSNVKIDLTRGKDNPLESIHFFKDYESDEKFTIPDERISHLLPASCQDMIVRVYSKKPELVEKISEAFENYQLKTYGIKAQ
;
A
#
# COMPACT_ATOMS: atom_id res chain seq x y z
N MET A 1 4.00 4.36 -8.58
CA MET A 1 4.80 4.68 -9.77
C MET A 1 4.51 3.78 -10.96
N VAL A 2 4.74 2.45 -10.91
CA VAL A 2 4.41 1.56 -12.06
C VAL A 2 2.92 1.63 -12.38
N VAL A 3 2.07 1.47 -11.36
CA VAL A 3 0.61 1.62 -11.51
C VAL A 3 0.25 2.99 -12.09
N ASP A 4 0.83 4.08 -11.58
CA ASP A 4 0.57 5.44 -12.11
C ASP A 4 0.95 5.55 -13.61
N ALA A 5 2.08 4.96 -14.01
CA ALA A 5 2.49 4.92 -15.41
C ALA A 5 1.51 4.11 -16.27
N LEU A 6 1.02 2.96 -15.77
CA LEU A 6 0.02 2.16 -16.47
C LEU A 6 -1.33 2.90 -16.58
N VAL A 7 -1.76 3.61 -15.55
CA VAL A 7 -2.98 4.43 -15.57
C VAL A 7 -2.85 5.55 -16.62
N LEU A 8 -1.73 6.27 -16.64
CA LEU A 8 -1.47 7.31 -17.65
C LEU A 8 -1.39 6.74 -19.08
N ALA A 9 -0.91 5.51 -19.24
CA ALA A 9 -0.85 4.83 -20.53
C ALA A 9 -2.18 4.20 -20.96
N ASN A 10 -3.16 4.08 -20.06
CA ASN A 10 -4.37 3.31 -20.30
C ASN A 10 -5.24 3.90 -21.41
N ASP A 11 -5.36 5.22 -21.50
CA ASP A 11 -6.18 5.86 -22.54
C ASP A 11 -5.67 5.54 -23.95
N TYR A 12 -4.35 5.35 -24.10
CA TYR A 12 -3.73 5.01 -25.37
C TYR A 12 -3.65 3.48 -25.61
N LEU A 13 -3.18 2.72 -24.61
CA LEU A 13 -2.95 1.27 -24.74
C LEU A 13 -4.19 0.42 -24.44
N GLN A 14 -5.25 1.00 -23.88
CA GLN A 14 -6.51 0.34 -23.54
C GLN A 14 -6.33 -0.90 -22.64
N ILE A 15 -5.39 -0.81 -21.70
CA ILE A 15 -4.94 -1.92 -20.83
C ILE A 15 -6.11 -2.55 -20.07
N SER A 16 -6.97 -1.71 -19.48
CA SER A 16 -8.13 -2.15 -18.70
C SER A 16 -9.18 -2.86 -19.56
N SER A 17 -9.26 -2.55 -20.84
CA SER A 17 -10.23 -3.15 -21.78
C SER A 17 -9.82 -4.57 -22.15
N SER A 18 -8.52 -4.86 -22.19
CA SER A 18 -7.98 -6.19 -22.55
C SER A 18 -8.44 -7.32 -21.63
N ILE A 19 -8.86 -7.04 -20.39
CA ILE A 19 -9.36 -8.06 -19.46
C ILE A 19 -10.73 -8.63 -19.87
N GLN A 20 -11.46 -7.93 -20.75
CA GLN A 20 -12.80 -8.33 -21.20
C GLN A 20 -12.76 -9.35 -22.34
N ASP A 21 -11.60 -9.53 -22.98
CA ASP A 21 -11.41 -10.48 -24.07
C ASP A 21 -10.20 -11.40 -23.75
N PRO A 22 -10.42 -12.70 -23.53
CA PRO A 22 -9.32 -13.66 -23.32
C PRO A 22 -8.27 -13.64 -24.43
N ALA A 23 -8.66 -13.36 -25.68
CA ALA A 23 -7.76 -13.32 -26.84
C ALA A 23 -6.82 -12.09 -26.83
N GLU A 24 -7.14 -11.05 -26.06
CA GLU A 24 -6.25 -9.92 -25.80
C GLU A 24 -5.56 -10.04 -24.45
N TYR A 25 -6.25 -10.54 -23.43
CA TYR A 25 -5.71 -10.69 -22.07
C TYR A 25 -4.46 -11.57 -22.02
N TRP A 26 -4.42 -12.67 -22.78
CA TRP A 26 -3.24 -13.56 -22.76
C TRP A 26 -1.95 -12.91 -23.27
N LYS A 27 -2.06 -11.81 -24.04
CA LYS A 27 -0.92 -11.04 -24.54
C LYS A 27 -0.42 -10.01 -23.52
N LEU A 28 -1.19 -9.75 -22.46
CA LEU A 28 -0.84 -8.77 -21.44
C LEU A 28 0.17 -9.37 -20.47
N ASP A 29 1.42 -8.93 -20.59
CA ASP A 29 2.52 -9.34 -19.73
C ASP A 29 3.42 -8.13 -19.35
N ASP A 30 4.52 -8.40 -18.66
CA ASP A 30 5.46 -7.37 -18.20
C ASP A 30 6.15 -6.61 -19.34
N SER A 31 6.06 -7.08 -20.59
CA SER A 31 6.59 -6.38 -21.76
C SER A 31 5.91 -5.02 -21.97
N ILE A 32 4.71 -4.82 -21.42
CA ILE A 32 3.99 -3.54 -21.47
C ILE A 32 4.83 -2.37 -20.95
N ILE A 33 5.68 -2.60 -19.94
CA ILE A 33 6.59 -1.58 -19.41
C ILE A 33 7.60 -1.18 -20.48
N LYS A 34 8.16 -2.15 -21.21
CA LYS A 34 9.10 -1.91 -22.31
C LYS A 34 8.40 -1.24 -23.50
N THR A 35 7.15 -1.60 -23.77
CA THR A 35 6.31 -0.95 -24.80
C THR A 35 6.13 0.53 -24.52
N ILE A 36 5.77 0.90 -23.29
CA ILE A 36 5.66 2.31 -22.88
C ILE A 36 7.01 3.02 -22.93
N GLU A 37 8.07 2.36 -22.45
CA GLU A 37 9.44 2.90 -22.39
C GLU A 37 10.01 3.23 -23.78
N THR A 38 9.74 2.39 -24.78
CA THR A 38 10.32 2.49 -26.13
C THR A 38 9.41 3.17 -27.16
N SER A 39 8.12 3.32 -26.88
CA SER A 39 7.19 3.95 -27.81
C SER A 39 7.54 5.43 -28.06
N PRO A 40 7.57 5.90 -29.31
CA PRO A 40 7.80 7.31 -29.63
C PRO A 40 6.55 8.18 -29.37
N CYS A 41 5.37 7.59 -29.22
CA CYS A 41 4.09 8.30 -29.20
C CYS A 41 4.01 9.36 -28.09
N PRO A 42 3.52 10.57 -28.40
CA PRO A 42 3.42 11.67 -27.43
C PRO A 42 2.42 11.37 -26.30
N GLU A 43 1.38 10.58 -26.56
CA GLU A 43 0.36 10.17 -25.59
C GLU A 43 0.97 9.38 -24.42
N LEU A 44 2.05 8.64 -24.69
CA LEU A 44 2.76 7.85 -23.67
C LEU A 44 3.90 8.63 -22.99
N LYS A 45 4.07 9.93 -23.27
CA LYS A 45 5.19 10.72 -22.75
C LYS A 45 5.25 10.72 -21.22
N GLU A 46 4.13 10.97 -20.54
CA GLU A 46 4.09 11.05 -19.08
C GLU A 46 4.35 9.70 -18.41
N ALA A 47 3.71 8.64 -18.92
CA ALA A 47 3.94 7.27 -18.46
C ALA A 47 5.41 6.84 -18.65
N ARG A 48 5.99 7.16 -19.80
CA ARG A 48 7.39 6.89 -20.12
C ARG A 48 8.36 7.64 -19.19
N GLU A 49 8.08 8.90 -18.86
CA GLU A 49 8.91 9.66 -17.91
C GLU A 49 8.89 9.03 -16.51
N LEU A 50 7.73 8.54 -16.04
CA LEU A 50 7.65 7.80 -14.77
C LEU A 50 8.47 6.50 -14.80
N ILE A 51 8.45 5.75 -15.90
CA ILE A 51 9.28 4.55 -16.05
C ILE A 51 10.77 4.91 -16.05
N LEU A 52 11.17 5.96 -16.76
CA LEU A 52 12.56 6.46 -16.75
C LEU A 52 13.02 6.88 -15.35
N ARG A 53 12.14 7.52 -14.57
CA ARG A 53 12.40 7.82 -13.16
C ARG A 53 12.67 6.54 -12.35
N ILE A 54 11.86 5.49 -12.53
CA ILE A 54 12.06 4.20 -11.87
C ILE A 54 13.43 3.61 -12.25
N ARG A 55 13.79 3.61 -13.54
CA ARG A 55 15.09 3.12 -14.03
C ARG A 55 16.27 3.86 -13.41
N ARG A 56 16.14 5.18 -13.21
CA ARG A 56 17.14 6.05 -12.56
C ARG A 56 17.07 6.01 -11.02
N ARG A 57 16.21 5.17 -10.44
CA ARG A 57 15.94 5.12 -8.99
C ARG A 57 15.47 6.47 -8.39
N ASN A 58 14.94 7.37 -9.22
CA ASN A 58 14.29 8.61 -8.79
C ASN A 58 12.84 8.32 -8.38
N LEU A 59 12.69 7.59 -7.29
CA LEU A 59 11.42 7.09 -6.78
C LEU A 59 10.64 8.16 -6.00
N TYR A 60 9.35 7.91 -5.76
CA TYR A 60 8.60 8.66 -4.76
C TYR A 60 9.26 8.48 -3.39
N GLN A 61 9.41 9.57 -2.66
CA GLN A 61 10.16 9.58 -1.40
C GLN A 61 9.20 9.33 -0.24
N ALA A 62 9.56 8.39 0.63
CA ALA A 62 8.80 8.16 1.86
C ALA A 62 8.89 9.40 2.75
N CYS A 63 7.76 9.84 3.29
CA CYS A 63 7.74 11.02 4.15
C CYS A 63 8.20 10.65 5.56
N LEU A 64 9.42 11.08 5.91
CA LEU A 64 10.00 10.94 7.24
C LEU A 64 10.81 12.18 7.61
N TYR A 65 10.68 12.60 8.86
CA TYR A 65 11.71 13.36 9.54
C TYR A 65 12.68 12.42 10.27
N GLN A 66 13.97 12.62 10.00
CA GLN A 66 15.14 12.35 10.85
C GLN A 66 15.52 10.89 11.21
N LEU A 67 16.32 10.24 10.36
CA LEU A 67 17.73 9.93 10.68
C LEU A 67 18.40 9.19 9.51
N LEU A 68 19.64 9.60 9.26
CA LEU A 68 20.46 9.38 8.08
C LEU A 68 20.85 7.92 7.78
N PHE A 69 20.15 6.89 8.28
CA PHE A 69 20.52 5.49 8.06
C PHE A 69 19.37 4.46 8.13
N CYS A 70 18.10 4.89 8.14
CA CYS A 70 16.99 3.95 8.37
C CYS A 70 15.90 4.03 7.28
N ASN A 71 15.71 2.92 6.56
CA ASN A 71 14.59 2.60 5.67
C ASN A 71 13.24 2.46 6.41
N PHE A 72 13.05 3.07 7.58
CA PHE A 72 11.81 2.98 8.33
C PHE A 72 10.87 4.08 7.87
N CYS A 73 10.10 3.79 6.82
CA CYS A 73 8.91 4.53 6.39
C CYS A 73 8.09 4.93 7.64
N ASN A 74 7.48 6.12 7.67
CA ASN A 74 6.50 6.49 8.71
C ASN A 74 5.28 5.58 8.52
N GLU A 75 5.40 4.38 9.07
CA GLU A 75 4.45 3.29 8.98
C GLU A 75 3.52 3.42 10.17
N TYR A 76 2.30 3.87 9.89
CA TYR A 76 1.28 3.84 10.91
C TYR A 76 0.64 2.47 10.94
N ALA A 77 1.06 1.65 11.91
CA ALA A 77 0.32 0.47 12.30
C ALA A 77 -0.99 0.93 12.97
N VAL A 78 -2.12 0.66 12.32
CA VAL A 78 -3.44 1.03 12.82
C VAL A 78 -3.69 0.27 14.14
N PRO A 79 -3.98 0.98 15.25
CA PRO A 79 -4.32 0.37 16.52
C PRO A 79 -5.49 -0.60 16.39
N ARG A 80 -5.43 -1.70 17.13
CA ARG A 80 -6.39 -2.81 17.03
C ARG A 80 -7.81 -2.38 17.40
N ASP A 81 -7.95 -1.46 18.34
CA ASP A 81 -9.21 -0.90 18.84
C ASP A 81 -9.99 -0.12 17.78
N ILE A 82 -9.34 0.39 16.74
CA ILE A 82 -9.98 1.14 15.66
C ILE A 82 -10.03 0.39 14.33
N MET A 83 -9.44 -0.81 14.24
CA MET A 83 -9.40 -1.60 13.00
C MET A 83 -10.78 -1.91 12.41
N ASP A 84 -11.80 -2.09 13.25
CA ASP A 84 -13.17 -2.40 12.83
C ASP A 84 -13.83 -1.24 12.07
N ASN A 85 -13.50 -0.01 12.47
CA ASN A 85 -14.05 1.22 11.90
C ASN A 85 -13.01 1.98 11.06
N PHE A 86 -11.89 1.32 10.72
CA PHE A 86 -10.79 1.95 10.01
C PHE A 86 -11.23 2.35 8.61
N LYS A 87 -11.18 3.66 8.34
CA LYS A 87 -11.36 4.21 7.00
C LYS A 87 -9.98 4.32 6.35
N LYS A 88 -9.86 3.81 5.12
CA LYS A 88 -8.61 3.92 4.35
C LYS A 88 -8.21 5.38 4.25
N VAL A 89 -6.95 5.66 4.59
CA VAL A 89 -6.39 7.01 4.52
C VAL A 89 -6.25 7.39 3.05
N THR A 90 -6.69 8.59 2.71
CA THR A 90 -6.63 9.14 1.36
C THR A 90 -5.62 10.29 1.27
N PRO A 91 -5.11 10.64 0.07
CA PRO A 91 -4.34 11.86 -0.14
C PRO A 91 -5.05 13.12 0.39
N HIS A 92 -6.38 13.18 0.25
CA HIS A 92 -7.21 14.28 0.74
C HIS A 92 -7.09 14.48 2.25
N ASP A 93 -7.15 13.39 3.03
CA ASP A 93 -7.04 13.45 4.49
C ASP A 93 -5.71 14.06 4.95
N ILE A 94 -4.63 13.77 4.22
CA ILE A 94 -3.30 14.31 4.46
C ILE A 94 -3.26 15.80 4.11
N VAL A 95 -3.74 16.17 2.92
CA VAL A 95 -3.74 17.55 2.43
C VAL A 95 -4.60 18.45 3.33
N CYS A 96 -5.75 17.99 3.81
CA CYS A 96 -6.61 18.72 4.75
C CYS A 96 -5.99 18.87 6.16
N SER A 97 -4.91 18.15 6.44
CA SER A 97 -4.17 18.20 7.71
C SER A 97 -2.91 19.07 7.65
N GLN A 98 -2.67 19.78 6.54
CA GLN A 98 -1.58 20.74 6.41
C GLN A 98 -1.75 21.95 7.35
N LYS A 99 -0.63 22.55 7.80
CA LYS A 99 -0.65 23.78 8.61
C LYS A 99 -0.79 25.01 7.71
N ASN A 100 -1.45 26.05 8.21
CA ASN A 100 -1.50 27.35 7.52
C ASN A 100 -0.11 28.00 7.54
N GLY A 101 0.39 28.42 6.36
CA GLY A 101 1.61 29.26 6.25
C GLY A 101 2.75 28.72 5.38
N GLY A 102 2.46 28.01 4.28
CA GLY A 102 3.50 27.51 3.37
C GLY A 102 2.98 27.15 1.96
N VAL A 103 3.75 26.36 1.22
CA VAL A 103 3.34 25.80 -0.08
C VAL A 103 2.09 24.95 0.10
N MET A 104 1.04 25.25 -0.66
CA MET A 104 -0.21 24.49 -0.65
C MET A 104 0.01 23.10 -1.25
N LEU A 105 -0.12 22.06 -0.42
CA LEU A 105 -0.10 20.68 -0.89
C LEU A 105 -1.36 20.37 -1.69
N LYS A 106 -1.22 19.60 -2.77
CA LYS A 106 -2.34 19.05 -3.52
C LYS A 106 -2.36 17.53 -3.41
N GLU A 107 -3.52 16.93 -3.68
CA GLU A 107 -3.68 15.47 -3.67
C GLU A 107 -2.77 14.78 -4.70
N GLU A 108 -2.50 15.45 -5.83
CA GLU A 108 -1.61 14.95 -6.87
C GLU A 108 -0.16 14.77 -6.38
N ASP A 109 0.26 15.49 -5.34
CA ASP A 109 1.61 15.46 -4.80
C ASP A 109 1.85 14.31 -3.81
N VAL A 110 0.77 13.70 -3.31
CA VAL A 110 0.80 12.68 -2.25
C VAL A 110 0.43 11.31 -2.83
N ALA A 111 1.13 10.27 -2.42
CA ALA A 111 0.73 8.89 -2.64
C ALA A 111 0.56 8.18 -1.30
N VAL A 112 -0.58 7.51 -1.10
CA VAL A 112 -0.91 6.79 0.13
C VAL A 112 -1.07 5.30 -0.17
N SER A 113 -0.46 4.45 0.64
CA SER A 113 -0.58 3.00 0.57
C SER A 113 -1.16 2.48 1.88
N ASN A 114 -2.34 1.88 1.80
CA ASN A 114 -2.99 1.19 2.93
C ASN A 114 -2.78 -0.31 2.72
N VAL A 115 -1.88 -0.91 3.49
CA VAL A 115 -1.47 -2.32 3.36
C VAL A 115 -2.11 -3.14 4.47
N LYS A 116 -2.99 -4.06 4.10
CA LYS A 116 -3.51 -5.08 5.01
C LYS A 116 -2.56 -6.27 5.02
N ILE A 117 -2.12 -6.68 6.20
CA ILE A 117 -1.33 -7.91 6.40
C ILE A 117 -2.20 -8.83 7.24
N ASP A 118 -2.50 -10.03 6.73
CA ASP A 118 -3.25 -11.02 7.47
C ASP A 118 -2.74 -12.44 7.18
N LEU A 119 -3.23 -13.41 7.95
CA LEU A 119 -2.99 -14.83 7.70
C LEU A 119 -3.93 -15.39 6.61
N THR A 120 -4.19 -14.61 5.56
CA THR A 120 -5.06 -14.94 4.41
C THR A 120 -6.54 -15.14 4.72
N ARG A 121 -6.95 -14.95 5.99
CA ARG A 121 -8.33 -15.13 6.46
C ARG A 121 -8.88 -13.92 7.22
N GLY A 122 -8.38 -12.72 6.92
CA GLY A 122 -8.80 -11.53 7.65
C GLY A 122 -8.43 -11.62 9.13
N LYS A 123 -9.40 -11.39 10.01
CA LYS A 123 -9.20 -11.41 11.47
C LYS A 123 -9.16 -12.81 12.04
N ASP A 124 -9.68 -13.78 11.29
CA ASP A 124 -9.90 -15.11 11.82
C ASP A 124 -8.61 -15.94 11.71
N ASN A 125 -8.37 -16.79 12.70
CA ASN A 125 -7.20 -17.65 12.70
C ASN A 125 -7.41 -18.79 11.69
N PRO A 126 -6.54 -18.93 10.65
CA PRO A 126 -6.69 -19.97 9.64
C PRO A 126 -6.77 -21.39 10.22
N LEU A 127 -6.14 -21.64 11.37
CA LEU A 127 -6.11 -22.95 12.03
C LEU A 127 -7.50 -23.45 12.44
N GLU A 128 -8.45 -22.56 12.71
CA GLU A 128 -9.84 -22.94 13.03
C GLU A 128 -10.55 -23.67 11.88
N SER A 129 -10.12 -23.43 10.63
CA SER A 129 -10.65 -24.10 9.44
C SER A 129 -9.86 -25.35 9.07
N ILE A 130 -8.83 -25.71 9.83
CA ILE A 130 -8.00 -26.89 9.59
C ILE A 130 -8.48 -28.02 10.49
N HIS A 131 -8.67 -29.18 9.86
CA HIS A 131 -8.94 -30.41 10.59
C HIS A 131 -7.67 -31.24 10.74
N PHE A 132 -7.52 -31.80 11.93
CA PHE A 132 -6.42 -32.66 12.32
C PHE A 132 -6.93 -34.08 12.59
N PHE A 133 -6.03 -35.03 12.45
CA PHE A 133 -6.22 -36.42 12.83
C PHE A 133 -5.15 -36.77 13.85
N LYS A 134 -5.47 -37.62 14.81
CA LYS A 134 -4.58 -37.88 15.94
C LYS A 134 -3.43 -38.79 15.50
N ASP A 135 -3.78 -39.88 14.82
CA ASP A 135 -2.86 -40.93 14.38
C ASP A 135 -3.21 -41.38 12.96
N TYR A 136 -2.32 -42.14 12.31
CA TYR A 136 -2.50 -42.61 10.92
C TYR A 136 -3.80 -43.40 10.70
N GLU A 137 -4.25 -44.14 11.72
CA GLU A 137 -5.45 -44.97 11.66
C GLU A 137 -6.74 -44.22 12.07
N SER A 138 -6.67 -42.91 12.32
CA SER A 138 -7.84 -42.13 12.75
C SER A 138 -8.72 -41.73 11.56
N ASP A 139 -9.99 -42.16 11.57
CA ASP A 139 -11.00 -41.72 10.60
C ASP A 139 -11.77 -40.46 11.06
N GLU A 140 -11.69 -40.14 12.36
CA GLU A 140 -12.34 -38.97 12.94
C GLU A 140 -11.43 -37.74 12.91
N LYS A 141 -11.96 -36.65 12.33
CA LYS A 141 -11.28 -35.37 12.23
C LYS A 141 -11.71 -34.43 13.36
N PHE A 142 -10.78 -33.65 13.89
CA PHE A 142 -11.07 -32.64 14.93
C PHE A 142 -10.38 -31.31 14.63
N THR A 143 -10.79 -30.24 15.30
CA THR A 143 -10.09 -28.95 15.28
C THR A 143 -9.32 -28.74 16.57
N ILE A 144 -8.22 -28.00 16.51
CA ILE A 144 -7.44 -27.64 17.71
C ILE A 144 -7.88 -26.24 18.15
N PRO A 145 -8.45 -26.09 19.36
CA PRO A 145 -8.79 -24.78 19.92
C PRO A 145 -7.53 -23.93 20.13
N ASP A 146 -7.64 -22.62 19.92
CA ASP A 146 -6.52 -21.68 20.02
C ASP A 146 -5.79 -21.73 21.37
N GLU A 147 -6.52 -21.99 22.47
CA GLU A 147 -5.93 -22.07 23.81
C GLU A 147 -4.96 -23.25 23.97
N ARG A 148 -5.04 -24.24 23.08
CA ARG A 148 -4.21 -25.46 23.13
C ARG A 148 -2.96 -25.40 22.25
N ILE A 149 -2.76 -24.34 21.48
CA ILE A 149 -1.68 -24.28 20.49
C ILE A 149 -0.41 -23.72 21.14
N SER A 150 -0.37 -22.41 21.39
CA SER A 150 0.73 -21.74 22.05
C SER A 150 0.35 -20.31 22.42
N HIS A 151 0.70 -19.88 23.64
CA HIS A 151 0.58 -18.48 24.05
C HIS A 151 1.59 -17.55 23.37
N LEU A 152 2.51 -18.08 22.58
CA LEU A 152 3.46 -17.29 21.76
C LEU A 152 2.88 -16.91 20.39
N LEU A 153 1.68 -17.38 20.04
CA LEU A 153 1.03 -16.99 18.81
C LEU A 153 0.57 -15.53 18.87
N PRO A 154 0.54 -14.83 17.71
CA PRO A 154 -0.03 -13.49 17.64
C PRO A 154 -1.46 -13.46 18.17
N ALA A 155 -1.75 -12.49 19.04
CA ALA A 155 -3.11 -12.28 19.57
C ALA A 155 -4.08 -11.68 18.51
N SER A 156 -3.58 -11.30 17.34
CA SER A 156 -4.36 -10.83 16.19
C SER A 156 -3.80 -11.47 14.93
N CYS A 157 -4.69 -11.87 14.01
CA CYS A 157 -4.32 -12.43 12.71
C CYS A 157 -4.30 -11.37 11.60
N GLN A 158 -4.59 -10.11 11.92
CA GLN A 158 -4.64 -9.01 10.97
C GLN A 158 -3.96 -7.75 11.54
N ASP A 159 -3.20 -7.08 10.68
CA ASP A 159 -2.66 -5.74 10.86
C ASP A 159 -2.99 -4.86 9.63
N MET A 160 -2.97 -3.54 9.82
CA MET A 160 -3.08 -2.55 8.74
C MET A 160 -1.97 -1.52 8.89
N ILE A 161 -1.21 -1.30 7.82
CA ILE A 161 -0.10 -0.35 7.78
C ILE A 161 -0.42 0.74 6.75
N VAL A 162 -0.40 2.00 7.19
CA VAL A 162 -0.52 3.16 6.29
C VAL A 162 0.86 3.73 6.03
N ARG A 163 1.22 3.87 4.75
CA ARG A 163 2.45 4.52 4.28
C ARG A 163 2.11 5.73 3.41
N VAL A 164 2.78 6.85 3.65
CA VAL A 164 2.62 8.09 2.88
C VAL A 164 3.93 8.45 2.19
N TYR A 165 3.84 8.78 0.90
CA TYR A 165 4.96 9.14 0.04
C TYR A 165 4.70 10.49 -0.62
N SER A 166 5.78 11.25 -0.82
CA SER A 166 5.78 12.42 -1.67
C SER A 166 6.18 12.04 -3.09
N LYS A 167 5.43 12.50 -4.08
CA LYS A 167 5.80 12.36 -5.49
C LYS A 167 6.93 13.32 -5.91
N LYS A 168 7.13 14.39 -5.11
CA LYS A 168 8.08 15.49 -5.31
C LYS A 168 9.04 15.61 -4.11
N PRO A 169 10.37 15.46 -4.30
CA PRO A 169 11.33 15.51 -3.19
C PRO A 169 11.22 16.75 -2.29
N GLU A 170 10.96 17.91 -2.88
CA GLU A 170 10.84 19.20 -2.19
C GLU A 170 9.62 19.31 -1.26
N LEU A 171 8.64 18.43 -1.40
CA LEU A 171 7.41 18.43 -0.59
C LEU A 171 7.44 17.42 0.57
N VAL A 172 8.48 16.60 0.68
CA VAL A 172 8.59 15.53 1.68
C VAL A 172 8.37 16.06 3.09
N GLU A 173 9.03 17.15 3.44
CA GLU A 173 8.98 17.77 4.76
C GLU A 173 7.54 18.17 5.13
N LYS A 174 6.85 18.83 4.21
CA LYS A 174 5.50 19.34 4.41
C LYS A 174 4.46 18.22 4.48
N ILE A 175 4.61 17.19 3.65
CA ILE A 175 3.73 16.03 3.68
C ILE A 175 3.95 15.22 4.98
N SER A 176 5.19 15.12 5.47
CA SER A 176 5.49 14.49 6.76
C SER A 176 4.79 15.22 7.90
N GLU A 177 4.93 16.55 7.97
CA GLU A 177 4.24 17.35 8.97
C GLU A 177 2.71 17.21 8.88
N ALA A 178 2.15 17.20 7.67
CA ALA A 178 0.72 17.06 7.46
C ALA A 178 0.21 15.67 7.90
N PHE A 179 0.99 14.62 7.64
CA PHE A 179 0.68 13.26 8.08
C PHE A 179 0.75 13.11 9.60
N GLU A 180 1.77 13.68 10.25
CA GLU A 180 1.84 13.72 11.73
C GLU A 180 0.65 14.44 12.34
N ASN A 181 0.22 15.56 11.76
CA ASN A 181 -0.98 16.27 12.22
C ASN A 181 -2.24 15.43 12.02
N TYR A 182 -2.35 14.71 10.91
CA TYR A 182 -3.45 13.79 10.65
C TYR A 182 -3.49 12.67 11.71
N GLN A 183 -2.35 12.06 12.01
CA GLN A 183 -2.23 11.02 13.04
C GLN A 183 -2.64 11.55 14.42
N LEU A 184 -2.14 12.73 14.79
CA LEU A 184 -2.49 13.40 16.04
C LEU A 184 -3.98 13.70 16.17
N LYS A 185 -4.61 14.23 15.12
CA LYS A 185 -6.04 14.57 15.11
C LYS A 185 -6.93 13.33 15.15
N THR A 186 -6.54 12.27 14.44
CA THR A 186 -7.37 11.09 14.24
C THR A 186 -7.21 10.08 15.37
N TYR A 187 -5.99 9.93 15.89
CA TYR A 187 -5.62 8.83 16.77
C TYR A 187 -5.04 9.29 18.12
N GLY A 188 -4.78 10.59 18.30
CA GLY A 188 -4.31 11.14 19.59
C GLY A 188 -2.90 10.70 20.00
N ILE A 189 -2.14 10.05 19.12
CA ILE A 189 -0.80 9.49 19.41
C ILE A 189 0.19 10.07 18.38
N LYS A 190 1.37 10.52 18.84
CA LYS A 190 2.50 10.83 17.95
C LYS A 190 3.17 9.52 17.55
N ALA A 191 3.49 9.36 16.26
CA ALA A 191 4.27 8.23 15.77
C ALA A 191 5.57 8.07 16.59
N GLN A 192 5.94 6.81 16.84
CA GLN A 192 7.12 6.41 17.62
C GLN A 192 8.40 6.53 16.81
#